data_AF-A0A7W7BS02-F1
#
_entry.id   AF-A0A7W7BS02-F1
#
_cell.length_a   1.000
_cell.length_b   1.000
_cell.length_c   1.000
_cell.angle_alpha   90.00
_cell.angle_beta   90.00
_cell.angle_gamma   90.00
#
_symmetry.space_group_name_H-M   'P 1'
#
loop_
_entity.id
_entity.type
_entity.pdbx_description
1 polymer ?
#
loop_
_entity_poly.entity_id
_entity_poly.type
_entity_poly.pdbx_seq_one_letter_code
_entity_poly.pdbx_strand_id
1 'polypeptide(L)'
;MPFRSALRALNDPNSVAHGVVSTGVVAALALIDPRRLTVGQRAIYRLANAGLAAWIVGISFRSADPSGSIPPMGRAALVAGTGGATLGFAEAGEAVDARVHEAIARAGAAHPRRWLAAGGAILALGSWGLGRALDTPEDTPEPEEVVVDLPEDIRTLAAHLLSATDDFGAPELRAQLADARRLVFDDSDDSDDEFWPDAQLAVSDDLPKAVPSNATFPVVGRFRAFDDLTFDVRLMVTDGVLASIVVEEGADWAAEQRDAWYESGRHLGELGNWPVPGDLALLVETREGLRPIGV
;
A
#
# COMPACT_ATOMS: atom_id res chain seq x y z
N MET A 1 30.86 -18.07 9.53
CA MET A 1 29.87 -16.99 9.80
C MET A 1 29.86 -15.80 8.82
N PRO A 2 30.87 -15.49 7.97
CA PRO A 2 30.84 -14.25 7.14
C PRO A 2 29.87 -14.29 5.94
N PHE A 3 29.47 -15.48 5.49
CA PHE A 3 28.58 -15.63 4.33
C PHE A 3 27.13 -15.19 4.62
N ARG A 4 26.60 -15.52 5.80
CA ARG A 4 25.23 -15.15 6.20
C ARG A 4 25.08 -13.65 6.42
N SER A 5 26.12 -12.99 6.95
CA SER A 5 26.13 -11.54 7.12
C SER A 5 26.22 -10.80 5.78
N ALA A 6 27.02 -11.30 4.84
CA ALA A 6 27.09 -10.73 3.49
C ALA A 6 25.77 -10.86 2.72
N LEU A 7 25.11 -12.02 2.81
CA LEU A 7 23.79 -12.23 2.21
C LEU A 7 22.69 -11.38 2.85
N ARG A 8 22.79 -11.11 4.15
CA ARG A 8 21.86 -10.22 4.84
C ARG A 8 22.06 -8.78 4.37
N ALA A 9 23.30 -8.31 4.29
CA ALA A 9 23.60 -6.98 3.75
C ALA A 9 23.11 -6.85 2.30
N LEU A 10 23.39 -7.83 1.43
CA LEU A 10 22.93 -7.80 0.04
C LEU A 10 21.39 -7.70 -0.10
N ASN A 11 20.65 -8.27 0.84
CA ASN A 11 19.19 -8.27 0.87
C ASN A 11 18.60 -7.18 1.79
N ASP A 12 19.42 -6.21 2.21
CA ASP A 12 19.00 -5.01 2.92
C ASP A 12 19.11 -3.83 1.93
N PRO A 13 17.99 -3.22 1.50
CA PRO A 13 17.99 -2.18 0.48
C PRO A 13 18.74 -0.94 0.93
N ASN A 14 18.81 -0.70 2.24
CA ASN A 14 19.52 0.44 2.82
C ASN A 14 21.02 0.19 2.96
N SER A 15 21.50 -1.04 2.76
CA SER A 15 22.92 -1.32 2.89
C SER A 15 23.72 -0.82 1.67
N VAL A 16 24.96 -0.40 1.93
CA VAL A 16 25.92 -0.05 0.87
C VAL A 16 26.22 -1.27 -0.02
N ALA A 17 26.21 -2.48 0.53
CA ALA A 17 26.45 -3.70 -0.24
C ALA A 17 25.35 -3.92 -1.30
N HIS A 18 24.09 -3.68 -0.95
CA HIS A 18 22.98 -3.74 -1.89
C HIS A 18 23.14 -2.69 -2.98
N GLY A 19 23.32 -1.42 -2.62
CA GLY A 19 23.47 -0.32 -3.57
C GLY A 19 24.63 -0.51 -4.55
N VAL A 20 25.79 -0.97 -4.07
CA VAL A 20 26.96 -1.25 -4.91
C VAL A 20 26.69 -2.42 -5.86
N VAL A 21 26.09 -3.51 -5.38
CA VAL A 21 25.87 -4.71 -6.21
C VAL A 21 24.77 -4.46 -7.24
N SER A 22 23.63 -3.87 -6.87
CA SER A 22 22.55 -3.58 -7.80
C SER A 22 23.01 -2.61 -8.89
N THR A 23 23.72 -1.53 -8.53
CA THR A 23 24.34 -0.59 -9.48
C THR A 23 25.33 -1.30 -10.40
N GLY A 24 26.18 -2.17 -9.86
CA GLY A 24 27.14 -2.94 -10.64
C GLY A 24 26.48 -3.87 -11.65
N VAL A 25 25.38 -4.53 -11.26
CA VAL A 25 24.59 -5.39 -12.16
C VAL A 25 23.92 -4.57 -13.26
N VAL A 26 23.31 -3.41 -12.92
CA VAL A 26 22.74 -2.49 -13.93
C VAL A 26 23.81 -2.04 -14.93
N ALA A 27 24.97 -1.61 -14.45
CA ALA A 27 26.08 -1.19 -15.31
C ALA A 27 26.58 -2.32 -16.20
N ALA A 28 26.73 -3.53 -15.65
CA ALA A 28 27.16 -4.72 -16.40
C ALA A 28 26.17 -5.09 -17.50
N LEU A 29 24.86 -5.04 -17.22
CA LEU A 29 23.82 -5.30 -18.22
C LEU A 29 23.81 -4.23 -19.31
N ALA A 30 24.01 -2.96 -18.97
CA ALA A 30 24.07 -1.85 -19.93
C ALA A 30 25.30 -1.90 -20.86
N LEU A 31 26.36 -2.61 -20.49
CA LEU A 31 27.50 -2.87 -21.37
C LEU A 31 27.16 -3.84 -22.51
N ILE A 32 26.12 -4.67 -22.35
CA ILE A 32 25.69 -5.65 -23.35
C ILE A 32 24.92 -4.93 -24.46
N ASP A 33 25.23 -5.25 -25.72
CA ASP A 33 24.45 -4.77 -26.87
C ASP A 33 23.41 -5.83 -27.29
N PRO A 34 22.12 -5.70 -26.94
CA PRO A 34 21.09 -6.69 -27.25
C PRO A 34 20.91 -6.95 -28.75
N ARG A 35 21.31 -6.00 -29.61
CA ARG A 35 21.24 -6.15 -31.08
C ARG A 35 22.23 -7.17 -31.63
N ARG A 36 23.32 -7.44 -30.90
CA ARG A 36 24.36 -8.41 -31.30
C ARG A 36 24.12 -9.80 -30.73
N LEU A 37 23.09 -9.97 -29.89
CA LEU A 37 22.76 -11.24 -29.26
C LEU A 37 21.95 -12.14 -30.19
N THR A 38 22.17 -13.44 -30.09
CA THR A 38 21.27 -14.45 -30.68
C THR A 38 19.93 -14.47 -29.93
N VAL A 39 18.92 -15.12 -30.51
CA VAL A 39 17.58 -15.23 -29.90
C VAL A 39 17.63 -15.80 -28.47
N GLY A 40 18.41 -16.87 -28.25
CA GLY A 40 18.57 -17.47 -26.92
C GLY A 40 19.31 -16.57 -25.93
N GLN A 41 20.36 -15.88 -26.38
CA GLN A 41 21.09 -14.92 -25.54
C GLN A 41 20.22 -13.72 -25.17
N ARG A 42 19.37 -13.26 -26.08
CA ARG A 42 18.41 -12.18 -25.84
C ARG A 42 17.36 -12.60 -24.82
N ALA A 43 16.85 -13.84 -24.87
CA ALA A 43 15.95 -14.37 -23.85
C ALA A 43 16.59 -14.37 -22.46
N ILE A 44 17.85 -14.81 -22.35
CA ILE A 44 18.61 -14.78 -21.09
C ILE A 44 18.79 -13.34 -20.59
N TYR A 45 19.12 -12.40 -21.48
CA TYR A 45 19.26 -10.99 -21.14
C TYR A 45 17.95 -10.38 -20.61
N ARG A 46 16.81 -10.70 -21.24
CA ARG A 46 15.48 -10.26 -20.78
C ARG A 46 15.14 -10.84 -19.41
N LEU A 47 15.41 -12.12 -19.21
CA LEU A 47 15.23 -12.79 -17.91
C LEU A 47 16.13 -12.18 -16.82
N ALA A 48 17.37 -11.81 -17.15
CA ALA A 48 18.28 -11.15 -16.21
C ALA A 48 17.74 -9.78 -15.78
N ASN A 49 17.24 -8.96 -16.71
CA ASN A 49 16.60 -7.68 -16.38
C ASN A 49 15.33 -7.86 -15.55
N ALA A 50 14.48 -8.81 -15.92
CA ALA A 50 13.25 -9.11 -15.17
C ALA A 50 13.55 -9.61 -13.75
N GLY A 51 14.56 -10.49 -13.61
CA GLY A 51 15.01 -10.98 -12.32
C GLY A 51 15.60 -9.88 -11.45
N LEU A 52 16.37 -8.96 -12.03
CA LEU A 52 16.90 -7.79 -11.33
C LEU A 52 15.78 -6.88 -10.83
N ALA A 53 14.80 -6.55 -11.69
CA ALA A 53 13.67 -5.71 -11.33
C ALA A 53 12.82 -6.34 -10.21
N ALA A 54 12.48 -7.63 -10.35
CA ALA A 54 11.76 -8.38 -9.33
C ALA A 54 12.53 -8.49 -8.00
N TRP A 55 13.86 -8.64 -8.07
CA TRP A 55 14.72 -8.71 -6.88
C TRP A 55 14.77 -7.38 -6.13
N ILE A 56 14.96 -6.26 -6.83
CA ILE A 56 14.95 -4.90 -6.22
C ILE A 56 13.59 -4.63 -5.55
N VAL A 57 12.49 -4.88 -6.25
CA VAL A 57 11.13 -4.70 -5.69
C VAL A 57 10.88 -5.62 -4.50
N GLY A 58 11.26 -6.90 -4.60
CA GLY A 58 11.06 -7.88 -3.53
C GLY A 58 11.89 -7.63 -2.27
N ILE A 59 13.03 -6.94 -2.38
CA ILE A 59 13.81 -6.48 -1.22
C ILE A 59 13.17 -5.24 -0.61
N SER A 60 12.72 -4.30 -1.44
CA SER A 60 12.14 -3.03 -0.99
C SER A 60 10.88 -3.26 -0.14
N PHE A 61 9.96 -4.12 -0.59
CA PHE A 61 8.77 -4.50 0.18
C PHE A 61 9.05 -5.26 1.48
N ARG A 62 10.22 -5.88 1.61
CA ARG A 62 10.60 -6.56 2.86
C ARG A 62 11.02 -5.57 3.95
N SER A 63 11.38 -4.35 3.56
CA SER A 63 11.90 -3.33 4.47
C SER A 63 10.88 -2.22 4.71
N ALA A 64 10.03 -1.90 3.72
CA ALA A 64 9.01 -0.85 3.80
C ALA A 64 7.69 -1.26 4.49
N ASP A 65 7.47 -2.56 4.78
CA ASP A 65 6.26 -3.04 5.45
C ASP A 65 6.62 -3.98 6.63
N PRO A 66 7.17 -3.41 7.72
CA PRO A 66 7.51 -4.14 8.94
C PRO A 66 6.27 -4.59 9.74
N SER A 67 5.13 -3.89 9.57
CA SER A 67 3.85 -4.21 10.22
C SER A 67 3.09 -5.37 9.57
N GLY A 68 3.42 -5.73 8.32
CA GLY A 68 2.78 -6.85 7.63
C GLY A 68 1.46 -6.50 6.95
N SER A 69 1.22 -5.21 6.70
CA SER A 69 0.00 -4.68 6.08
C SER A 69 -0.31 -5.30 4.70
N ILE A 70 0.71 -5.69 3.94
CA ILE A 70 0.56 -6.43 2.68
C ILE A 70 0.70 -7.94 2.93
N PRO A 71 -0.35 -8.74 2.69
CA PRO A 71 -0.29 -10.19 2.86
C PRO A 71 0.81 -10.83 2.00
N PRO A 72 1.44 -11.93 2.45
CA PRO A 72 2.54 -12.59 1.74
C PRO A 72 2.22 -12.93 0.27
N MET A 73 0.96 -13.28 -0.03
CA MET A 73 0.51 -13.54 -1.40
C MET A 73 0.46 -12.26 -2.25
N GLY A 74 0.03 -11.12 -1.70
CA GLY A 74 0.03 -9.84 -2.39
C GLY A 74 1.45 -9.39 -2.74
N ARG A 75 2.40 -9.55 -1.82
CA ARG A 75 3.83 -9.28 -2.07
C ARG A 75 4.38 -10.16 -3.18
N ALA A 76 4.08 -11.46 -3.16
CA ALA A 76 4.49 -12.40 -4.20
C ALA A 76 3.89 -12.03 -5.57
N ALA A 77 2.62 -11.62 -5.61
CA ALA A 77 1.94 -11.17 -6.81
C ALA A 77 2.57 -9.89 -7.40
N LEU A 78 2.93 -8.92 -6.56
CA LEU A 78 3.61 -7.69 -6.99
C LEU A 78 5.00 -7.98 -7.55
N VAL A 79 5.81 -8.79 -6.86
CA VAL A 79 7.16 -9.18 -7.33
C VAL A 79 7.08 -9.93 -8.66
N ALA A 80 6.16 -10.90 -8.77
CA ALA A 80 5.93 -11.63 -10.01
C ALA A 80 5.40 -10.71 -11.12
N GLY A 81 4.51 -9.77 -10.77
CA GLY A 81 3.96 -8.76 -11.67
C GLY A 81 5.04 -7.84 -12.23
N THR A 82 5.97 -7.36 -11.41
CA THR A 82 7.13 -6.56 -11.87
C THR A 82 8.01 -7.34 -12.83
N GLY A 83 8.34 -8.59 -12.50
CA GLY A 83 9.13 -9.45 -13.38
C GLY A 83 8.41 -9.70 -14.73
N GLY A 84 7.12 -10.00 -14.68
CA GLY A 84 6.27 -10.22 -15.85
C GLY A 84 6.13 -8.97 -16.71
N ALA A 85 5.88 -7.81 -16.12
CA ALA A 85 5.82 -6.53 -16.82
C ALA A 85 7.15 -6.20 -17.50
N THR A 86 8.27 -6.41 -16.81
CA THR A 86 9.61 -6.20 -17.39
C THR A 86 9.85 -7.08 -18.61
N LEU A 87 9.41 -8.35 -18.57
CA LEU A 87 9.47 -9.23 -19.73
C LEU A 87 8.53 -8.77 -20.86
N GLY A 88 7.31 -8.36 -20.53
CA GLY A 88 6.31 -7.89 -21.50
C GLY A 88 6.74 -6.63 -22.24
N PHE A 89 7.45 -5.72 -21.55
CA PHE A 89 7.97 -4.48 -22.13
C PHE A 89 9.39 -4.58 -22.68
N ALA A 90 10.01 -5.77 -22.66
CA ALA A 90 11.42 -5.93 -23.02
C ALA A 90 11.74 -5.43 -24.43
N GLU A 91 10.85 -5.62 -25.41
CA GLU A 91 11.05 -5.16 -26.79
C GLU A 91 11.00 -3.65 -26.93
N ALA A 92 10.07 -3.01 -26.24
CA ALA A 92 10.00 -1.55 -26.17
C ALA A 92 11.25 -0.99 -25.49
N GLY A 93 11.70 -1.61 -24.40
CA GLY A 93 12.93 -1.25 -23.70
C GLY A 93 14.18 -1.39 -24.59
N GLU A 94 14.29 -2.48 -25.34
CA GLU A 94 15.39 -2.68 -26.32
C GLU A 94 15.36 -1.64 -27.44
N ALA A 95 14.18 -1.21 -27.90
CA ALA A 95 14.04 -0.16 -28.90
C ALA A 95 14.48 1.21 -28.35
N VAL A 96 14.14 1.52 -27.10
CA VAL A 96 14.61 2.73 -26.42
C VAL A 96 16.12 2.68 -26.23
N ASP A 97 16.69 1.58 -25.75
CA ASP A 97 18.13 1.38 -25.62
C ASP A 97 18.86 1.63 -26.95
N ALA A 98 18.34 1.07 -28.05
CA ALA A 98 18.91 1.30 -29.37
C ALA A 98 18.91 2.78 -29.77
N ARG A 99 17.82 3.51 -29.52
CA ARG A 99 17.72 4.94 -29.82
C ARG A 99 18.72 5.77 -29.01
N VAL A 100 18.87 5.47 -27.72
CA VAL A 100 19.82 6.18 -26.85
C VAL A 100 21.26 5.85 -27.26
N HIS A 101 21.56 4.58 -27.55
CA HIS A 101 22.85 4.17 -28.09
C HIS A 101 23.20 4.94 -29.36
N GLU A 102 22.26 5.04 -30.31
CA GLU A 102 22.44 5.76 -31.57
C GLU A 102 22.58 7.27 -31.36
N ALA A 103 21.87 7.86 -30.40
CA ALA A 103 22.05 9.26 -30.04
C ALA A 103 23.46 9.54 -29.50
N ILE A 104 23.96 8.68 -28.59
CA ILE A 104 25.31 8.78 -28.04
C ILE A 104 26.38 8.58 -29.13
N ALA A 105 26.17 7.61 -30.03
CA ALA A 105 27.06 7.39 -31.16
C ALA A 105 27.09 8.60 -32.11
N ARG A 106 25.92 9.18 -32.42
CA ARG A 106 25.81 10.40 -33.26
C ARG A 106 26.47 11.62 -32.63
N ALA A 107 26.53 11.68 -31.30
CA ALA A 107 27.27 12.71 -30.57
C ALA A 107 28.81 12.52 -30.62
N GLY A 108 29.31 11.50 -31.32
CA GLY A 108 30.74 11.28 -31.55
C GLY A 108 31.44 10.41 -30.50
N ALA A 109 30.70 9.74 -29.63
CA ALA A 109 31.30 8.87 -28.61
C ALA A 109 31.91 7.61 -29.22
N ALA A 110 33.20 7.38 -28.98
CA ALA A 110 33.91 6.18 -29.46
C ALA A 110 33.42 4.86 -28.82
N HIS A 111 32.81 4.92 -27.63
CA HIS A 111 32.34 3.73 -26.90
C HIS A 111 30.94 3.96 -26.29
N PRO A 112 29.86 4.00 -27.10
CA PRO A 112 28.51 4.33 -26.63
C PRO A 112 27.99 3.47 -25.47
N ARG A 113 28.31 2.17 -25.46
CA ARG A 113 27.93 1.24 -24.38
C ARG A 113 28.57 1.58 -23.03
N ARG A 114 29.80 2.10 -23.02
CA ARG A 114 30.46 2.53 -21.76
C ARG A 114 29.77 3.77 -21.18
N TRP A 115 29.31 4.67 -22.05
CA TRP A 115 28.52 5.84 -21.63
C TRP A 115 27.14 5.45 -21.11
N LEU A 116 26.46 4.49 -21.76
CA LEU A 116 25.21 3.93 -21.25
C LEU A 116 25.40 3.26 -19.90
N ALA A 117 26.46 2.47 -19.73
CA ALA A 117 26.76 1.83 -18.45
C ALA A 117 27.08 2.86 -17.35
N ALA A 118 27.84 3.91 -17.66
CA ALA A 118 28.13 4.99 -16.73
C ALA A 118 26.86 5.76 -16.34
N GLY A 119 26.02 6.12 -17.31
CA GLY A 119 24.75 6.81 -17.06
C GLY A 119 23.79 5.94 -16.25
N GLY A 120 23.65 4.66 -16.60
CA GLY A 120 22.85 3.70 -15.86
C GLY A 120 23.35 3.49 -14.43
N ALA A 121 24.68 3.46 -14.22
CA ALA A 121 25.28 3.39 -12.89
C ALA A 121 24.97 4.64 -12.05
N ILE A 122 25.09 5.84 -12.64
CA ILE A 122 24.78 7.10 -11.97
C ILE A 122 23.30 7.15 -11.58
N LEU A 123 22.40 6.76 -12.50
CA LEU A 123 20.97 6.72 -12.22
C LEU A 123 20.62 5.69 -11.15
N ALA A 124 21.15 4.47 -11.24
CA ALA A 124 20.90 3.43 -10.24
C ALA A 124 21.42 3.81 -8.84
N LEU A 125 22.65 4.37 -8.77
CA LEU A 125 23.24 4.82 -7.52
C LEU A 125 22.50 6.04 -6.97
N GLY A 126 22.06 6.96 -7.83
CA GLY A 126 21.26 8.13 -7.47
C GLY A 126 19.88 7.73 -6.95
N SER A 127 19.18 6.81 -7.62
CA SER A 127 17.90 6.25 -7.15
C SER A 127 18.06 5.53 -5.81
N TRP A 128 19.11 4.73 -5.65
CA TRP A 128 19.40 4.07 -4.36
C TRP A 128 19.71 5.08 -3.27
N GLY A 129 20.55 6.08 -3.56
CA GLY A 129 20.91 7.13 -2.61
C GLY A 129 19.73 8.00 -2.22
N LEU A 130 18.84 8.33 -3.17
CA LEU A 130 17.61 9.07 -2.92
C LEU A 130 16.62 8.23 -2.11
N GLY A 131 16.42 6.95 -2.46
CA GLY A 131 15.59 6.03 -1.67
C GLY A 131 16.10 5.93 -0.23
N ARG A 132 17.41 5.82 -0.04
CA ARG A 132 18.02 5.86 1.28
C ARG A 132 17.85 7.22 1.96
N ALA A 133 17.92 8.34 1.26
CA ALA A 133 17.75 9.66 1.86
C ALA A 133 16.30 9.94 2.28
N LEU A 134 15.33 9.41 1.53
CA LEU A 134 13.91 9.46 1.88
C LEU A 134 13.54 8.46 3.00
N ASP A 135 14.22 7.31 3.07
CA ASP A 135 14.08 6.32 4.15
C ASP A 135 15.00 6.61 5.37
N THR A 136 15.98 7.50 5.21
CA THR A 136 16.69 8.05 6.37
C THR A 136 15.65 8.96 6.99
N PRO A 137 15.23 8.72 8.25
CA PRO A 137 14.40 9.71 8.91
C PRO A 137 15.20 11.02 8.83
N GLU A 138 14.73 11.96 8.01
CA GLU A 138 14.90 13.34 8.36
C GLU A 138 14.40 13.44 9.81
N ASP A 139 14.93 14.35 10.62
CA ASP A 139 14.30 14.75 11.88
C ASP A 139 12.92 15.41 11.61
N THR A 140 12.14 14.90 10.66
CA THR A 140 10.70 14.89 10.73
C THR A 140 10.39 14.11 12.00
N PRO A 141 9.91 14.74 13.08
CA PRO A 141 9.44 13.98 14.22
C PRO A 141 8.48 12.91 13.68
N GLU A 142 8.70 11.63 14.02
CA GLU A 142 7.65 10.64 13.80
C GLU A 142 6.41 11.24 14.44
N PRO A 143 5.31 11.43 13.69
CA PRO A 143 4.16 12.15 14.21
C PRO A 143 3.76 11.44 15.49
N GLU A 144 3.78 12.18 16.59
CA GLU A 144 3.63 11.58 17.91
C GLU A 144 2.23 10.94 17.94
N GLU A 145 2.19 9.63 18.19
CA GLU A 145 0.93 8.91 18.35
C GLU A 145 0.28 9.37 19.65
N VAL A 146 -0.66 10.30 19.52
CA VAL A 146 -1.42 10.82 20.66
C VAL A 146 -2.71 10.02 20.76
N VAL A 147 -2.88 9.36 21.90
CA VAL A 147 -4.11 8.66 22.23
C VAL A 147 -5.07 9.63 22.92
N VAL A 148 -6.12 10.01 22.22
CA VAL A 148 -7.16 10.92 22.72
C VAL A 148 -8.47 10.19 22.98
N ASP A 149 -9.39 10.81 23.72
CA ASP A 149 -10.71 10.22 23.94
C ASP A 149 -11.45 10.04 22.61
N LEU A 150 -12.05 8.87 22.43
CA LEU A 150 -12.85 8.57 21.24
C LEU A 150 -14.14 9.43 21.26
N PRO A 151 -14.40 10.23 20.20
CA PRO A 151 -15.64 10.99 20.08
C PRO A 151 -16.91 10.14 20.22
N GLU A 152 -17.94 10.71 20.85
CA GLU A 152 -19.15 9.98 21.22
C GLU A 152 -19.99 9.54 20.01
N ASP A 153 -19.99 10.33 18.93
CA ASP A 153 -20.61 9.99 17.65
C ASP A 153 -20.00 8.72 17.05
N ILE A 154 -18.67 8.63 17.01
CA ILE A 154 -17.93 7.47 16.53
C ILE A 154 -18.19 6.26 17.43
N ARG A 155 -18.13 6.46 18.76
CA ARG A 155 -18.42 5.41 19.74
C ARG A 155 -19.84 4.86 19.57
N THR A 156 -20.82 5.74 19.39
CA THR A 156 -22.23 5.35 19.20
C THR A 156 -22.42 4.61 17.89
N LEU A 157 -21.76 5.04 16.81
CA LEU A 157 -21.80 4.36 15.52
C LEU A 157 -21.24 2.93 15.60
N ALA A 158 -20.03 2.78 16.17
CA ALA A 158 -19.42 1.47 16.35
C ALA A 158 -20.30 0.56 17.23
N ALA A 159 -20.83 1.10 18.33
CA ALA A 159 -21.74 0.37 19.20
C ALA A 159 -23.02 -0.07 18.46
N HIS A 160 -23.56 0.78 17.60
CA HIS A 160 -24.75 0.46 16.81
C HIS A 160 -24.51 -0.71 15.87
N LEU A 161 -23.41 -0.69 15.10
CA LEU A 161 -23.03 -1.78 14.21
C LEU A 161 -22.79 -3.10 14.98
N LEU A 162 -22.03 -3.04 16.07
CA LEU A 162 -21.71 -4.21 16.90
C LEU A 162 -22.93 -4.77 17.65
N SER A 163 -23.97 -3.95 17.88
CA SER A 163 -25.21 -4.41 18.54
C SER A 163 -26.14 -5.19 17.63
N ALA A 164 -25.92 -5.15 16.32
CA ALA A 164 -26.79 -5.78 15.34
C ALA A 164 -26.66 -7.32 15.32
N THR A 165 -25.62 -7.88 15.93
CA THR A 165 -25.38 -9.33 16.02
C THR A 165 -24.55 -9.67 17.26
N ASP A 166 -24.70 -10.91 17.75
CA ASP A 166 -23.81 -11.50 18.77
C ASP A 166 -22.75 -12.44 18.16
N ASP A 167 -22.75 -12.61 16.84
CA ASP A 167 -21.80 -13.45 16.11
C ASP A 167 -20.49 -12.69 15.77
N PHE A 168 -19.55 -13.39 15.14
CA PHE A 168 -18.32 -12.81 14.57
C PHE A 168 -17.42 -12.06 15.58
N GLY A 169 -17.48 -12.46 16.85
CA GLY A 169 -16.72 -11.83 17.93
C GLY A 169 -17.30 -10.49 18.39
N ALA A 170 -18.56 -10.17 18.06
CA ALA A 170 -19.20 -8.93 18.49
C ALA A 170 -19.18 -8.71 20.01
N PRO A 171 -19.36 -9.73 20.89
CA PRO A 171 -19.26 -9.53 22.33
C PRO A 171 -17.87 -9.05 22.78
N GLU A 172 -16.80 -9.62 22.23
CA GLU A 172 -15.42 -9.22 22.49
C GLU A 172 -15.15 -7.80 21.96
N LEU A 173 -15.57 -7.50 20.74
CA LEU A 173 -15.43 -6.16 20.15
C LEU A 173 -16.22 -5.10 20.92
N ARG A 174 -17.40 -5.43 21.47
CA ARG A 174 -18.16 -4.52 22.35
C ARG A 174 -17.43 -4.26 23.67
N ALA A 175 -16.77 -5.27 24.23
CA ALA A 175 -15.94 -5.10 25.43
C ALA A 175 -14.72 -4.21 25.14
N GLN A 176 -14.10 -4.36 23.98
CA GLN A 176 -13.01 -3.50 23.52
C GLN A 176 -13.45 -2.06 23.28
N LEU A 177 -14.59 -1.87 22.62
CA LEU A 177 -15.13 -0.53 22.34
C LEU A 177 -15.33 0.29 23.62
N ALA A 178 -15.69 -0.36 24.75
CA ALA A 178 -15.87 0.34 26.02
C ALA A 178 -14.60 1.06 26.53
N ASP A 179 -13.41 0.56 26.18
CA ASP A 179 -12.11 1.14 26.54
C ASP A 179 -11.40 1.82 25.34
N ALA A 180 -11.97 1.70 24.14
CA ALA A 180 -11.37 2.23 22.93
C ALA A 180 -11.19 3.74 23.00
N ARG A 181 -10.02 4.17 22.54
CA ARG A 181 -9.59 5.56 22.40
C ARG A 181 -9.28 5.83 20.93
N ARG A 182 -9.22 7.10 20.53
CA ARG A 182 -8.83 7.47 19.17
C ARG A 182 -7.30 7.64 19.11
N LEU A 183 -6.69 7.05 18.09
CA LEU A 183 -5.29 7.29 17.75
C LEU A 183 -5.24 8.47 16.78
N VAL A 184 -4.46 9.49 17.11
CA VAL A 184 -4.22 10.68 16.27
C VAL A 184 -2.72 10.83 16.07
N PHE A 185 -2.33 11.22 14.87
CA PHE A 185 -0.94 11.52 14.52
C PHE A 185 -0.76 13.04 14.64
N ASP A 186 0.07 13.49 15.59
CA ASP A 186 0.40 14.92 15.76
C ASP A 186 1.39 15.33 14.65
N ASP A 187 0.86 15.63 13.47
CA ASP A 187 1.59 16.33 12.42
C ASP A 187 0.96 17.71 12.25
N SER A 188 1.74 18.73 12.60
CA SER A 188 1.33 20.12 12.76
C SER A 188 0.84 20.77 11.46
N ASP A 189 -0.47 21.07 11.34
CA ASP A 189 -1.12 22.29 10.79
C ASP A 189 -2.61 22.04 10.46
N ASP A 190 -3.08 20.79 10.50
CA ASP A 190 -4.49 20.47 10.33
C ASP A 190 -5.23 20.76 11.64
N SER A 191 -6.16 21.72 11.58
CA SER A 191 -7.07 21.99 12.69
C SER A 191 -7.72 20.68 13.15
N ASP A 192 -7.65 20.40 14.45
CA ASP A 192 -8.34 19.29 15.16
C ASP A 192 -9.85 19.15 14.85
N ASP A 193 -10.41 20.11 14.09
CA ASP A 193 -11.81 20.24 13.72
C ASP A 193 -12.15 19.75 12.30
N GLU A 194 -11.19 19.36 11.45
CA GLU A 194 -11.50 18.85 10.11
C GLU A 194 -11.97 17.39 10.14
N PHE A 195 -13.15 17.14 9.60
CA PHE A 195 -13.73 15.81 9.53
C PHE A 195 -12.93 14.91 8.58
N TRP A 196 -12.55 13.74 9.08
CA TRP A 196 -11.99 12.66 8.28
C TRP A 196 -12.86 11.41 8.35
N PRO A 197 -13.20 10.77 7.22
CA PRO A 197 -14.06 9.58 7.13
C PRO A 197 -13.39 8.28 7.60
N ASP A 198 -12.37 8.37 8.46
CA ASP A 198 -11.65 7.26 9.06
C ASP A 198 -11.22 7.69 10.47
N ALA A 199 -11.45 6.82 11.45
CA ALA A 199 -10.94 6.97 12.79
C ALA A 199 -10.26 5.68 13.24
N GLN A 200 -8.95 5.80 13.49
CA GLN A 200 -8.15 4.73 14.07
C GLN A 200 -8.37 4.63 15.57
N LEU A 201 -8.37 3.39 16.06
CA LEU A 201 -8.74 3.05 17.42
C LEU A 201 -7.56 2.41 18.13
N ALA A 202 -7.24 2.95 19.31
CA ALA A 202 -6.32 2.35 20.26
C ALA A 202 -7.12 1.57 21.30
N VAL A 203 -6.84 0.27 21.41
CA VAL A 203 -7.51 -0.66 22.33
C VAL A 203 -6.44 -1.35 23.18
N SER A 204 -6.68 -1.50 24.48
CA SER A 204 -5.78 -2.22 25.38
C SER A 204 -5.59 -3.69 24.98
N ASP A 205 -4.34 -4.16 25.09
CA ASP A 205 -3.98 -5.55 24.78
C ASP A 205 -4.52 -6.57 25.80
N ASP A 206 -4.92 -6.12 26.98
CA ASP A 206 -5.44 -6.98 28.05
C ASP A 206 -6.91 -7.40 27.81
N LEU A 207 -7.56 -6.86 26.78
CA LEU A 207 -8.96 -7.12 26.47
C LEU A 207 -9.15 -8.39 25.61
N PRO A 208 -10.31 -9.07 25.70
CA PRO A 208 -10.59 -10.26 24.91
C PRO A 208 -10.45 -10.00 23.41
N LYS A 209 -9.71 -10.85 22.69
CA LYS A 209 -9.49 -10.71 21.24
C LYS A 209 -10.59 -11.44 20.46
N ALA A 210 -11.12 -10.80 19.42
CA ALA A 210 -12.13 -11.36 18.53
C ALA A 210 -11.53 -12.34 17.51
N VAL A 211 -12.37 -13.26 17.00
CA VAL A 211 -12.03 -14.18 15.91
C VAL A 211 -13.06 -14.01 14.78
N PRO A 212 -12.63 -13.84 13.52
CA PRO A 212 -11.25 -13.85 13.01
C PRO A 212 -10.41 -12.66 13.49
N SER A 213 -9.09 -12.85 13.60
CA SER A 213 -8.20 -11.80 14.09
C SER A 213 -8.01 -10.66 13.08
N ASN A 214 -8.16 -10.94 11.78
CA ASN A 214 -8.01 -9.94 10.73
C ASN A 214 -9.21 -10.05 9.78
N ALA A 215 -10.10 -9.07 9.82
CA ALA A 215 -11.30 -9.03 8.98
C ALA A 215 -11.96 -7.64 9.00
N THR A 216 -12.78 -7.37 7.99
CA THR A 216 -13.84 -6.37 8.10
C THR A 216 -15.01 -7.01 8.85
N PHE A 217 -15.53 -6.33 9.88
CA PHE A 217 -16.71 -6.82 10.59
C PHE A 217 -17.90 -6.88 9.62
N PRO A 218 -18.67 -7.99 9.59
CA PRO A 218 -19.61 -8.24 8.50
C PRO A 218 -20.86 -7.36 8.53
N VAL A 219 -21.14 -6.66 9.64
CA VAL A 219 -22.24 -5.70 9.70
C VAL A 219 -21.78 -4.35 9.18
N VAL A 220 -22.55 -3.79 8.24
CA VAL A 220 -22.31 -2.51 7.57
C VAL A 220 -23.48 -1.58 7.83
N GLY A 221 -23.19 -0.31 8.09
CA GLY A 221 -24.20 0.74 8.19
C GLY A 221 -24.26 1.54 6.90
N ARG A 222 -25.31 1.37 6.09
CA ARG A 222 -25.46 2.11 4.84
C ARG A 222 -26.29 3.37 5.04
N PHE A 223 -25.78 4.51 4.59
CA PHE A 223 -26.53 5.77 4.55
C PHE A 223 -26.48 6.38 3.16
N ARG A 224 -27.20 7.49 2.97
CA ARG A 224 -27.15 8.27 1.72
C ARG A 224 -26.65 9.67 1.98
N ALA A 225 -25.81 10.15 1.09
CA ALA A 225 -25.32 11.52 1.03
C ALA A 225 -25.15 11.93 -0.43
N PHE A 226 -24.83 13.19 -0.70
CA PHE A 226 -24.41 13.66 -2.02
C PHE A 226 -25.28 13.17 -3.19
N ASP A 227 -26.42 13.82 -3.41
CA ASP A 227 -27.34 13.48 -4.51
C ASP A 227 -27.83 12.02 -4.47
N ASP A 228 -28.12 11.53 -3.25
CA ASP A 228 -28.69 10.20 -2.98
C ASP A 228 -27.74 9.02 -3.24
N LEU A 229 -26.43 9.29 -3.35
CA LEU A 229 -25.40 8.25 -3.38
C LEU A 229 -25.28 7.54 -2.03
N THR A 230 -25.05 6.24 -2.08
CA THR A 230 -24.92 5.38 -0.90
C THR A 230 -23.49 5.35 -0.37
N PHE A 231 -23.32 5.28 0.94
CA PHE A 231 -22.02 5.14 1.60
C PHE A 231 -22.12 4.11 2.72
N ASP A 232 -21.04 3.39 2.96
CA ASP A 232 -20.99 2.25 3.88
C ASP A 232 -20.06 2.58 5.06
N VAL A 233 -20.60 2.59 6.28
CA VAL A 233 -19.81 2.63 7.52
C VAL A 233 -19.38 1.21 7.88
N ARG A 234 -18.09 0.99 8.06
CA ARG A 234 -17.49 -0.32 8.32
C ARG A 234 -16.54 -0.30 9.51
N LEU A 235 -16.46 -1.42 10.21
CA LEU A 235 -15.47 -1.65 11.27
C LEU A 235 -14.38 -2.60 10.78
N MET A 236 -13.12 -2.25 11.04
CA MET A 236 -11.98 -3.11 10.75
C MET A 236 -11.46 -3.74 12.03
N VAL A 237 -11.11 -5.03 11.94
CA VAL A 237 -10.51 -5.82 13.00
C VAL A 237 -9.11 -6.22 12.56
N THR A 238 -8.11 -5.95 13.40
CA THR A 238 -6.71 -6.32 13.17
C THR A 238 -6.16 -6.94 14.44
N ASP A 239 -5.45 -8.05 14.34
CA ASP A 239 -4.97 -8.85 15.48
C ASP A 239 -6.00 -9.12 16.59
N GLY A 240 -7.27 -9.24 16.19
CA GLY A 240 -8.40 -9.50 17.05
C GLY A 240 -8.87 -8.29 17.86
N VAL A 241 -8.37 -7.08 17.55
CA VAL A 241 -8.86 -5.83 18.13
C VAL A 241 -9.57 -4.95 17.13
N LEU A 242 -10.50 -4.14 17.62
CA LEU A 242 -11.14 -3.06 16.87
C LEU A 242 -10.08 -2.04 16.46
N ALA A 243 -9.75 -1.98 15.18
CA ALA A 243 -8.63 -1.23 14.64
C ALA A 243 -9.06 0.13 14.10
N SER A 244 -10.18 0.19 13.37
CA SER A 244 -10.71 1.45 12.86
C SER A 244 -12.19 1.34 12.54
N ILE A 245 -12.81 2.51 12.39
CA ILE A 245 -14.11 2.70 11.76
C ILE A 245 -13.94 3.64 10.58
N VAL A 246 -14.50 3.27 9.44
CA VAL A 246 -14.32 3.97 8.17
C VAL A 246 -15.64 4.17 7.47
N VAL A 247 -15.75 5.26 6.71
CA VAL A 247 -16.77 5.45 5.69
C VAL A 247 -16.16 5.14 4.34
N GLU A 248 -16.79 4.25 3.60
CA GLU A 248 -16.41 3.89 2.23
C GLU A 248 -17.53 4.24 1.25
N GLU A 249 -17.18 4.30 -0.03
CA GLU A 249 -18.15 4.32 -1.13
C GLU A 249 -19.09 3.11 -1.03
N GLY A 250 -20.37 3.31 -1.35
CA GLY A 250 -21.37 2.24 -1.26
C GLY A 250 -21.00 1.05 -2.14
N ALA A 251 -21.04 -0.16 -1.57
CA ALA A 251 -20.73 -1.38 -2.32
C ALA A 251 -21.70 -1.67 -3.48
N ASP A 252 -22.85 -0.96 -3.54
CA ASP A 252 -23.86 -1.04 -4.59
C ASP A 252 -23.66 -0.04 -5.75
N TRP A 253 -22.60 0.75 -5.73
CA TRP A 253 -22.33 1.70 -6.83
C TRP A 253 -22.07 0.97 -8.15
N ALA A 254 -22.71 1.44 -9.22
CA ALA A 254 -22.35 1.09 -10.58
C ALA A 254 -20.96 1.66 -10.94
N ALA A 255 -20.32 1.10 -11.97
CA ALA A 255 -19.01 1.58 -12.42
C ALA A 255 -19.08 3.05 -12.87
N GLU A 256 -20.16 3.41 -13.56
CA GLU A 256 -20.38 4.77 -14.07
C GLU A 256 -20.55 5.80 -12.93
N GLN A 257 -21.12 5.38 -11.80
CA GLN A 257 -21.27 6.24 -10.62
C GLN A 257 -19.91 6.49 -9.95
N ARG A 258 -19.06 5.44 -9.85
CA ARG A 258 -17.68 5.57 -9.35
C ARG A 258 -16.85 6.48 -10.24
N ASP A 259 -16.90 6.28 -11.55
CA ASP A 259 -16.16 7.10 -12.50
C ASP A 259 -16.58 8.57 -12.40
N ALA A 260 -17.90 8.85 -12.35
CA ALA A 260 -18.41 10.21 -12.19
C ALA A 260 -18.00 10.86 -10.85
N TRP A 261 -17.96 10.08 -9.77
CA TRP A 261 -17.47 10.55 -8.47
C TRP A 261 -16.01 10.97 -8.54
N TYR A 262 -15.11 10.13 -9.09
CA TYR A 262 -13.70 10.48 -9.22
C TYR A 262 -13.46 11.65 -10.18
N GLU A 263 -14.19 11.71 -11.29
CA GLU A 263 -14.09 12.82 -12.27
C GLU A 263 -14.58 14.15 -11.69
N SER A 264 -15.52 14.12 -10.74
CA SER A 264 -16.01 15.33 -10.08
C SER A 264 -14.96 15.98 -9.16
N GLY A 265 -13.88 15.27 -8.83
CA GLY A 265 -12.84 15.73 -7.90
C GLY A 265 -13.28 15.75 -6.44
N ARG A 266 -14.44 15.15 -6.14
CA ARG A 266 -14.99 15.10 -4.79
C ARG A 266 -14.31 14.07 -3.92
N HIS A 267 -14.36 14.28 -2.62
CA HIS A 267 -13.83 13.33 -1.64
C HIS A 267 -14.72 13.18 -0.41
N LEU A 268 -14.57 12.07 0.31
CA LEU A 268 -15.39 11.74 1.47
C LEU A 268 -15.24 12.74 2.64
N GLY A 269 -14.11 13.46 2.73
CA GLY A 269 -13.96 14.57 3.67
C GLY A 269 -15.02 15.68 3.53
N GLU A 270 -15.63 15.84 2.34
CA GLU A 270 -16.73 16.80 2.14
C GLU A 270 -18.00 16.46 2.95
N LEU A 271 -18.11 15.25 3.52
CA LEU A 271 -19.25 14.87 4.37
C LEU A 271 -19.34 15.81 5.58
N GLY A 272 -18.20 16.26 6.07
CA GLY A 272 -18.07 17.22 7.16
C GLY A 272 -18.43 16.69 8.54
N ASN A 273 -19.15 15.56 8.65
CA ASN A 273 -19.51 14.90 9.91
C ASN A 273 -19.75 13.40 9.71
N TRP A 274 -19.62 12.64 10.81
CA TRP A 274 -20.06 11.25 10.85
C TRP A 274 -21.59 11.13 10.71
N PRO A 275 -22.10 10.10 10.03
CA PRO A 275 -23.55 9.88 9.95
C PRO A 275 -24.13 9.60 11.33
N VAL A 276 -25.40 9.93 11.54
CA VAL A 276 -26.09 9.53 12.77
C VAL A 276 -26.56 8.08 12.66
N PRO A 277 -26.49 7.27 13.74
CA PRO A 277 -26.92 5.86 13.72
C PRO A 277 -28.35 5.65 13.19
N GLY A 278 -29.25 6.59 13.43
CA GLY A 278 -30.65 6.51 12.97
C GLY A 278 -30.84 6.59 11.46
N ASP A 279 -29.84 7.08 10.72
CA ASP A 279 -29.87 7.17 9.25
C ASP A 279 -29.26 5.92 8.59
N LEU A 280 -28.71 5.00 9.39
CA LEU A 280 -28.08 3.78 8.89
C LEU A 280 -29.11 2.68 8.63
N ALA A 281 -29.15 2.21 7.39
CA ALA A 281 -29.69 0.90 7.08
C ALA A 281 -28.65 -0.17 7.41
N LEU A 282 -28.93 -1.00 8.42
CA LEU A 282 -28.04 -2.09 8.82
C LEU A 282 -28.11 -3.25 7.83
N LEU A 283 -26.96 -3.59 7.27
CA LEU A 283 -26.75 -4.69 6.34
C LEU A 283 -25.74 -5.68 6.94
N VAL A 284 -25.83 -6.95 6.57
CA VAL A 284 -24.83 -7.98 6.89
C VAL A 284 -24.28 -8.58 5.60
N GLU A 285 -22.98 -8.81 5.59
CA GLU A 285 -22.29 -9.50 4.51
C GLU A 285 -22.69 -10.98 4.47
N THR A 286 -23.09 -11.43 3.28
CA THR A 286 -23.38 -12.82 2.99
C THR A 286 -22.67 -13.25 1.72
N ARG A 287 -22.67 -14.55 1.43
CA ARG A 287 -22.15 -15.10 0.17
C ARG A 287 -22.79 -14.49 -1.11
N GLU A 288 -23.99 -13.91 -0.98
CA GLU A 288 -24.75 -13.28 -2.07
C GLU A 288 -24.56 -11.76 -2.12
N GLY A 289 -23.69 -11.21 -1.25
CA GLY A 289 -23.51 -9.77 -1.03
C GLY A 289 -24.20 -9.30 0.25
N LEU A 290 -24.32 -7.97 0.38
CA LEU A 290 -24.93 -7.32 1.54
C LEU A 290 -26.45 -7.52 1.54
N ARG A 291 -27.01 -7.91 2.69
CA ARG A 291 -28.44 -8.12 2.91
C ARG A 291 -28.90 -7.35 4.15
N PRO A 292 -30.13 -6.79 4.18
CA PRO A 292 -30.65 -6.16 5.39
C PRO A 292 -30.72 -7.12 6.58
N ILE A 293 -30.37 -6.64 7.77
CA ILE A 293 -30.51 -7.40 9.02
C ILE A 293 -31.98 -7.32 9.47
N GLY A 294 -32.58 -8.46 9.82
CA GLY A 294 -33.94 -8.51 10.38
C GLY A 294 -35.10 -8.61 9.39
N VAL A 295 -34.88 -9.20 8.20
CA VAL A 295 -35.95 -9.60 7.25
C VAL A 295 -36.27 -11.08 7.39
#